data_AF-A0A8S1RY69-F1
#
_entry.id   AF-A0A8S1RY69-F1
#
_cell.length_a   1.000
_cell.length_b   1.000
_cell.length_c   1.000
_cell.angle_alpha   90.00
_cell.angle_beta   90.00
_cell.angle_gamma   90.00
#
_symmetry.space_group_name_H-M   'P 1'
#
loop_
_entity.id
_entity.type
_entity.pdbx_description
1 polymer ?
#
loop_
_entity_poly.entity_id
_entity_poly.type
_entity_poly.pdbx_seq_one_letter_code
_entity_poly.pdbx_strand_id
1 'polypeptide(L)'
;MEILIKNHYPSLDNEKVILYEIEIYNEDKLWRIEKRFKQFKQLNLRLREYFGNNIPQLPKQTFTTFIVKKTEQQIIERRKGLEDYFKQILKNEQIVNSIIFKEFIQSPSSTISKLQLDSVKTFELGLRDFNFYEDAIFLLLAEMNPLSRASRNFHNLKFPWQEDITTTNLKPLGYLDCFIGPQMIWRKKYNSQPICMSVINNNILVGLDNGIINHLQFKSKKHLLESNEYQQHNARIMGLQIYGDNIYSVSKDQRYKVMNIKKKDIFIDIHHKNELTCLKYNEANDYSIIGDRGGIIYAYNQASLIFSLDTKLQFIRDLIIQKSKNNIIAIGFQTGQAIVLNILDKEIQKQEATQFKNKIKSRCIAQSHLRDEVYIGNQEGFVTVWDVQKKIPIYEIKLHNGPITKIVWNDEEEVLYTSSKDKTLKITYFNKNKRETLIQIYRQSGIHQNINQ
;
A
#
# COMPACT_ATOMS: atom_id res chain seq x y z
N MET A 1 26.61 -11.38 5.48
CA MET A 1 26.73 -10.83 4.12
C MET A 1 28.13 -10.28 3.92
N GLU A 2 28.76 -10.58 2.79
CA GLU A 2 30.08 -10.09 2.38
C GLU A 2 29.99 -9.47 0.98
N ILE A 3 30.73 -8.37 0.74
CA ILE A 3 30.75 -7.65 -0.53
C ILE A 3 32.20 -7.39 -0.94
N LEU A 4 32.55 -7.79 -2.16
CA LEU A 4 33.89 -7.64 -2.73
C LEU A 4 33.83 -6.91 -4.08
N ILE A 5 34.76 -6.00 -4.36
CA ILE A 5 34.86 -5.34 -5.67
C ILE A 5 36.02 -5.97 -6.44
N LYS A 6 35.71 -7.06 -7.16
CA LYS A 6 36.70 -7.93 -7.82
C LYS A 6 37.48 -7.21 -8.90
N ASN A 7 36.79 -6.43 -9.74
CA ASN A 7 37.38 -5.89 -10.95
C ASN A 7 36.87 -4.49 -11.29
N HIS A 8 37.54 -3.84 -12.23
CA HIS A 8 37.07 -2.59 -12.83
C HIS A 8 37.48 -2.54 -14.31
N TYR A 9 36.61 -2.00 -15.16
CA TYR A 9 36.87 -1.87 -16.60
C TYR A 9 36.12 -0.66 -17.18
N PRO A 10 36.61 -0.10 -18.30
CA PRO A 10 35.88 0.90 -19.05
C PRO A 10 34.56 0.34 -19.62
N SER A 11 33.52 1.16 -19.63
CA SER A 11 32.23 0.86 -20.23
C SER A 11 32.35 0.75 -21.74
N LEU A 12 31.69 -0.24 -22.34
CA LEU A 12 31.65 -0.44 -23.80
C LEU A 12 31.13 0.79 -24.55
N ASP A 13 30.10 1.45 -24.00
CA ASP A 13 29.50 2.64 -24.61
C ASP A 13 30.32 3.93 -24.44
N ASN A 14 31.23 3.98 -23.46
CA ASN A 14 32.02 5.16 -23.16
C ASN A 14 33.25 4.80 -22.33
N GLU A 15 34.42 4.75 -22.97
CA GLU A 15 35.68 4.37 -22.32
C GLU A 15 36.09 5.29 -21.14
N LYS A 16 35.50 6.47 -21.01
CA LYS A 16 35.74 7.38 -19.87
C LYS A 16 34.95 6.98 -18.62
N VAL A 17 33.94 6.12 -18.75
CA VAL A 17 33.12 5.62 -17.64
C VAL A 17 33.72 4.30 -17.16
N ILE A 18 34.13 4.25 -15.89
CA ILE A 18 34.62 3.02 -15.26
C ILE A 18 33.47 2.33 -14.52
N LEU A 19 33.27 1.05 -14.82
CA LEU A 19 32.40 0.13 -14.12
C LEU A 19 33.21 -0.67 -13.10
N TYR A 20 32.58 -0.94 -11.96
CA TYR A 20 33.10 -1.78 -10.88
C TYR A 20 32.26 -3.05 -10.82
N GLU A 21 32.92 -4.20 -10.91
CA GLU A 21 32.30 -5.52 -10.74
C GLU A 21 32.26 -5.85 -9.26
N ILE A 22 31.05 -6.03 -8.73
CA ILE A 22 30.80 -6.26 -7.30
C ILE A 22 30.21 -7.65 -7.14
N GLU A 23 30.87 -8.48 -6.34
CA GLU A 23 30.36 -9.77 -5.87
C GLU A 23 29.73 -9.62 -4.49
N ILE A 24 28.52 -10.13 -4.33
CA ILE A 24 27.82 -10.16 -3.05
C ILE A 24 27.57 -11.62 -2.65
N TYR A 25 27.99 -11.95 -1.44
CA TYR A 25 27.78 -13.24 -0.77
C TYR A 25 26.80 -13.03 0.37
N ASN A 26 25.64 -13.66 0.31
CA ASN A 26 24.69 -13.63 1.41
C ASN A 26 24.12 -15.03 1.64
N GLU A 27 24.42 -15.61 2.81
CA GLU A 27 24.11 -17.01 3.12
C GLU A 27 24.64 -17.92 2.00
N ASP A 28 23.77 -18.71 1.37
CA ASP A 28 24.12 -19.64 0.28
C ASP A 28 24.01 -19.01 -1.12
N LYS A 29 23.77 -17.69 -1.21
CA LYS A 29 23.56 -16.99 -2.50
C LYS A 29 24.75 -16.11 -2.85
N LEU A 30 25.25 -16.31 -4.08
CA LEU A 30 26.25 -15.46 -4.73
C LEU A 30 25.62 -14.81 -5.97
N TRP A 31 25.76 -13.50 -6.10
CA TRP A 31 25.44 -12.81 -7.34
C TRP A 31 26.40 -11.65 -7.61
N ARG A 32 26.43 -11.23 -8.88
CA ARG A 32 27.31 -10.18 -9.39
C ARG A 32 26.49 -9.02 -9.93
N ILE A 33 26.98 -7.81 -9.66
CA ILE A 33 26.40 -6.58 -10.21
C ILE A 33 27.53 -5.67 -10.70
N GLU A 34 27.17 -4.77 -11.62
CA GLU A 34 28.07 -3.75 -12.13
C GLU A 34 27.56 -2.37 -11.73
N LYS A 35 28.46 -1.50 -11.24
CA LYS A 35 28.12 -0.12 -10.89
C LYS A 35 29.19 0.86 -11.32
N ARG A 36 28.78 2.03 -11.79
CA ARG A 36 29.66 3.20 -11.96
C ARG A 36 29.74 4.00 -10.66
N PHE A 37 30.84 4.72 -10.46
CA PHE A 37 31.05 5.54 -9.25
C PHE A 37 29.91 6.53 -8.94
N LYS A 38 29.25 7.10 -9.96
CA LYS A 38 28.10 7.99 -9.77
C LYS A 38 26.94 7.31 -9.03
N GLN A 39 26.73 6.00 -9.22
CA GLN A 39 25.69 5.26 -8.52
C GLN A 39 26.03 5.08 -7.03
N PHE A 40 27.30 4.93 -6.67
CA PHE A 40 27.73 4.94 -5.26
C PHE A 40 27.52 6.30 -4.59
N LYS A 41 27.74 7.39 -5.33
CA LYS A 41 27.39 8.73 -4.84
C LYS A 41 25.89 8.86 -4.58
N GLN A 42 25.06 8.39 -5.51
CA GLN A 42 23.60 8.38 -5.35
C GLN A 42 23.18 7.52 -4.15
N LEU A 43 23.76 6.33 -3.99
CA LEU A 43 23.57 5.48 -2.81
C LEU A 43 23.92 6.24 -1.54
N ASN A 44 25.14 6.81 -1.45
CA ASN A 44 25.60 7.50 -0.25
C ASN A 44 24.73 8.72 0.09
N LEU A 45 24.25 9.47 -0.90
CA LEU A 45 23.30 10.57 -0.69
C LEU A 45 21.97 10.06 -0.15
N ARG A 46 21.36 9.05 -0.80
CA ARG A 46 20.11 8.43 -0.34
C ARG A 46 20.28 7.83 1.05
N LEU A 47 21.39 7.15 1.36
CA LEU A 47 21.62 6.63 2.71
C LEU A 47 21.78 7.75 3.74
N ARG A 48 22.45 8.86 3.40
CA ARG A 48 22.63 10.01 4.31
C ARG A 48 21.32 10.73 4.62
N GLU A 49 20.40 10.82 3.66
CA GLU A 49 19.05 11.34 3.90
C GLU A 49 18.28 10.52 4.96
N TYR A 50 18.63 9.24 5.15
CA TYR A 50 17.89 8.31 6.00
C TYR A 50 18.58 8.00 7.32
N PHE A 51 19.90 7.81 7.29
CA PHE A 51 20.72 7.43 8.45
C PHE A 51 21.62 8.56 8.95
N GLY A 52 21.59 9.73 8.30
CA GLY A 52 22.33 10.93 8.72
C GLY A 52 23.84 10.71 8.78
N ASN A 53 24.44 11.16 9.89
CA ASN A 53 25.89 11.12 10.12
C ASN A 53 26.44 9.71 10.37
N ASN A 54 25.59 8.70 10.52
CA ASN A 54 26.00 7.30 10.71
C ASN A 54 26.52 6.66 9.42
N ILE A 55 26.44 7.35 8.28
CA ILE A 55 26.97 6.87 7.00
C ILE A 55 28.46 7.19 6.87
N PRO A 56 29.31 6.18 6.58
CA PRO A 56 30.74 6.38 6.38
C PRO A 56 31.05 7.35 5.23
N GLN A 57 32.24 7.95 5.25
CA GLN A 57 32.65 8.83 4.15
C GLN A 57 32.88 8.00 2.89
N LEU A 58 32.26 8.45 1.79
CA LEU A 58 32.53 7.90 0.47
C LEU A 58 33.92 8.39 0.00
N PRO A 59 34.75 7.55 -0.63
CA PRO A 59 36.03 7.98 -1.20
C PRO A 59 35.85 9.19 -2.14
N LYS A 60 36.80 10.12 -2.09
CA LYS A 60 36.70 11.39 -2.84
C LYS A 60 36.71 11.15 -4.36
N GLN A 61 35.98 11.99 -5.10
CA GLN A 61 36.16 12.07 -6.55
C GLN A 61 37.43 12.85 -6.82
N THR A 62 38.45 12.20 -7.37
CA THR A 62 39.59 12.91 -7.96
C THR A 62 39.05 13.81 -9.08
N PHE A 63 39.19 15.12 -8.94
CA PHE A 63 38.72 16.11 -9.92
C PHE A 63 39.63 16.06 -11.14
N THR A 64 39.34 15.15 -12.07
CA THR A 64 39.84 15.25 -13.45
C THR A 64 38.73 15.89 -14.27
N THR A 65 39.01 17.04 -14.90
CA THR A 65 38.15 17.63 -15.93
C THR A 65 37.75 16.57 -16.96
N PHE A 66 36.62 16.74 -17.65
CA PHE A 66 36.11 15.84 -18.71
C PHE A 66 37.13 15.49 -19.83
N ILE A 67 38.26 16.19 -19.82
CA ILE A 67 39.36 16.19 -20.78
C ILE A 67 40.43 15.15 -20.42
N VAL A 68 40.64 14.80 -19.14
CA VAL A 68 41.76 13.94 -18.71
C VAL A 68 41.28 12.54 -18.29
N LYS A 69 41.82 11.50 -18.94
CA LYS A 69 41.60 10.08 -18.60
C LYS A 69 42.23 9.80 -17.22
N LYS A 70 41.49 9.12 -16.34
CA LYS A 70 41.97 8.79 -14.98
C LYS A 70 43.15 7.83 -15.06
N THR A 71 44.14 8.01 -14.17
CA THR A 71 45.26 7.06 -14.08
C THR A 71 44.79 5.74 -13.45
N GLU A 72 45.43 4.65 -13.83
CA GLU A 72 45.11 3.31 -13.31
C GLU A 72 45.23 3.25 -11.78
N GLN A 73 46.26 3.89 -11.22
CA GLN A 73 46.48 3.99 -9.78
C GLN A 73 45.32 4.68 -9.03
N GLN A 74 44.76 5.77 -9.58
CA GLN A 74 43.59 6.44 -9.01
C GLN A 74 42.33 5.57 -9.06
N ILE A 75 42.21 4.67 -10.03
CA ILE A 75 41.08 3.76 -10.13
C ILE A 75 41.21 2.64 -9.09
N ILE A 76 42.42 2.10 -8.89
CA ILE A 76 42.74 1.11 -7.87
C ILE A 76 42.51 1.66 -6.46
N GLU A 77 42.98 2.88 -6.17
CA GLU A 77 42.74 3.54 -4.87
C GLU A 77 41.25 3.74 -4.61
N ARG A 78 40.49 4.15 -5.64
CA ARG A 78 39.04 4.30 -5.52
C ARG A 78 38.35 2.97 -5.28
N ARG A 79 38.77 1.89 -5.95
CA ARG A 79 38.26 0.53 -5.74
C ARG A 79 38.43 0.12 -4.27
N LYS A 80 39.64 0.25 -3.73
CA LYS A 80 39.94 -0.06 -2.31
C LYS A 80 39.08 0.78 -1.36
N GLY A 81 38.96 2.09 -1.61
CA GLY A 81 38.13 2.97 -0.80
C GLY A 81 36.63 2.63 -0.84
N LEU A 82 36.14 2.09 -1.97
CA LEU A 82 34.75 1.62 -2.08
C LEU A 82 34.53 0.29 -1.34
N GLU A 83 35.52 -0.61 -1.34
CA GLU A 83 35.48 -1.83 -0.52
C GLU A 83 35.45 -1.49 0.97
N ASP A 84 36.30 -0.57 1.42
CA ASP A 84 36.31 -0.14 2.82
C ASP A 84 35.02 0.60 3.22
N TYR A 85 34.43 1.37 2.30
CA TYR A 85 33.10 1.95 2.47
C TYR A 85 32.05 0.86 2.72
N PHE A 86 32.01 -0.21 1.91
CA PHE A 86 31.06 -1.31 2.14
C PHE A 86 31.33 -2.07 3.42
N LYS A 87 32.59 -2.36 3.76
CA LYS A 87 32.92 -3.00 5.05
C LYS A 87 32.36 -2.21 6.23
N GLN A 88 32.38 -0.88 6.17
CA GLN A 88 31.79 -0.04 7.22
C GLN A 88 30.26 -0.05 7.19
N ILE A 89 29.64 -0.02 6.01
CA ILE A 89 28.18 -0.14 5.86
C ILE A 89 27.68 -1.47 6.44
N LEU A 90 28.38 -2.58 6.15
CA LEU A 90 28.01 -3.92 6.57
C LEU A 90 28.04 -4.12 8.10
N LYS A 91 28.70 -3.24 8.86
CA LYS A 91 28.68 -3.27 10.33
C LYS A 91 27.37 -2.78 10.94
N ASN A 92 26.51 -2.11 10.17
CA ASN A 92 25.25 -1.57 10.65
C ASN A 92 24.08 -2.33 10.04
N GLU A 93 23.48 -3.23 10.84
CA GLU A 93 22.36 -4.07 10.40
C GLU A 93 21.16 -3.27 9.90
N GLN A 94 20.90 -2.08 10.44
CA GLN A 94 19.79 -1.23 9.97
C GLN A 94 20.02 -0.74 8.54
N ILE A 95 21.27 -0.42 8.19
CA ILE A 95 21.62 -0.01 6.83
C ILE A 95 21.57 -1.21 5.89
N VAL A 96 22.12 -2.36 6.31
CA VAL A 96 22.12 -3.59 5.51
C VAL A 96 20.70 -4.07 5.21
N ASN A 97 19.81 -3.95 6.19
CA ASN A 97 18.41 -4.33 6.03
C ASN A 97 17.57 -3.30 5.29
N SER A 98 18.09 -2.08 5.07
CA SER A 98 17.38 -1.02 4.37
C SER A 98 17.12 -1.34 2.90
N ILE A 99 15.98 -0.89 2.41
CA ILE A 99 15.60 -1.04 1.01
C ILE A 99 16.60 -0.36 0.07
N ILE A 100 17.11 0.82 0.44
CA ILE A 100 18.06 1.59 -0.38
C ILE A 100 19.34 0.79 -0.64
N PHE A 101 19.84 0.11 0.39
CA PHE A 101 21.03 -0.72 0.27
C PHE A 101 20.72 -2.02 -0.49
N LYS A 102 19.62 -2.71 -0.14
CA LYS A 102 19.16 -3.92 -0.84
C LYS A 102 18.89 -3.68 -2.34
N GLU A 103 18.33 -2.52 -2.71
CA GLU A 103 18.14 -2.06 -4.10
C GLU A 103 19.48 -1.90 -4.81
N PHE A 104 20.41 -1.22 -4.16
CA PHE A 104 21.70 -0.95 -4.75
C PHE A 104 22.45 -2.23 -5.06
N ILE A 105 22.46 -3.17 -4.11
CA ILE A 105 23.10 -4.48 -4.29
C ILE A 105 22.26 -5.44 -5.13
N GLN A 106 21.03 -5.08 -5.51
CA GLN A 106 20.10 -5.95 -6.25
C GLN A 106 19.86 -7.29 -5.54
N SER A 107 19.57 -7.25 -4.22
CA SER A 107 19.40 -8.45 -3.41
C SER A 107 18.26 -9.36 -3.95
N PRO A 108 18.47 -10.68 -4.08
CA PRO A 108 17.46 -11.61 -4.58
C PRO A 108 16.25 -11.78 -3.65
N SER A 109 16.42 -11.57 -2.34
CA SER A 109 15.37 -11.74 -1.32
C SER A 109 14.59 -10.48 -1.03
N SER A 110 15.08 -9.33 -1.50
CA SER A 110 14.31 -8.11 -1.39
C SER A 110 13.23 -8.18 -2.45
N THR A 111 12.01 -8.47 -2.00
CA THR A 111 10.77 -8.25 -2.72
C THR A 111 10.57 -6.74 -2.87
N ILE A 112 11.53 -6.08 -3.51
CA ILE A 112 11.47 -4.66 -3.79
C ILE A 112 10.43 -4.55 -4.87
N SER A 113 9.30 -3.96 -4.50
CA SER A 113 8.43 -3.34 -5.49
C SER A 113 9.31 -2.38 -6.27
N LYS A 114 9.77 -2.82 -7.46
CA LYS A 114 10.65 -2.11 -8.40
C LYS A 114 10.02 -0.82 -8.94
N LEU A 115 8.98 -0.33 -8.30
CA LEU A 115 8.39 0.94 -8.57
C LEU A 115 9.37 1.99 -8.07
N GLN A 116 10.35 2.30 -8.92
CA GLN A 116 10.72 3.69 -9.17
C GLN A 116 9.49 4.45 -9.67
N LEU A 117 8.45 4.50 -8.83
CA LEU A 117 7.54 5.61 -8.83
C LEU A 117 8.42 6.75 -8.33
N ASP A 118 8.62 7.75 -9.17
CA ASP A 118 8.92 9.07 -8.62
C ASP A 118 7.96 9.32 -7.44
N SER A 119 8.38 10.08 -6.44
CA SER A 119 7.67 10.30 -5.17
C SER A 119 6.17 10.61 -5.31
N VAL A 120 5.74 11.00 -6.51
CA VAL A 120 4.36 11.12 -6.97
C VAL A 120 4.23 10.53 -8.38
N LYS A 121 3.34 9.54 -8.60
CA LYS A 121 2.86 9.19 -9.95
C LYS A 121 1.41 9.61 -10.12
N THR A 122 1.13 10.31 -11.21
CA THR A 122 -0.20 10.78 -11.59
C THR A 122 -0.83 9.84 -12.62
N PHE A 123 -2.09 9.52 -12.43
CA PHE A 123 -2.87 8.62 -13.28
C PHE A 123 -4.03 9.35 -13.96
N GLU A 124 -4.65 8.71 -14.95
CA GLU A 124 -5.79 9.29 -15.70
C GLU A 124 -7.07 9.43 -14.84
N LEU A 125 -7.27 8.50 -13.91
CA LEU A 125 -8.43 8.38 -13.03
C LEU A 125 -7.98 8.40 -11.57
N GLY A 126 -8.92 8.65 -10.66
CA GLY A 126 -8.63 8.62 -9.23
C GLY A 126 -8.29 7.20 -8.77
N LEU A 127 -7.29 7.05 -7.91
CA LEU A 127 -6.97 5.75 -7.33
C LEU A 127 -7.95 5.43 -6.21
N ARG A 128 -8.55 4.24 -6.28
CA ARG A 128 -9.54 3.75 -5.32
C ARG A 128 -8.93 2.81 -4.29
N ASP A 129 -8.04 1.94 -4.77
CA ASP A 129 -7.43 0.86 -4.02
C ASP A 129 -6.08 0.51 -4.68
N PHE A 130 -5.18 -0.11 -3.94
CA PHE A 130 -3.96 -0.71 -4.47
C PHE A 130 -3.51 -1.86 -3.59
N ASN A 131 -2.79 -2.83 -4.17
CA ASN A 131 -2.26 -3.96 -3.42
C ASN A 131 -0.90 -4.38 -4.01
N PHE A 132 0.05 -4.69 -3.12
CA PHE A 132 1.35 -5.22 -3.49
C PHE A 132 1.30 -6.73 -3.53
N TYR A 133 1.88 -7.31 -4.58
CA TYR A 133 2.02 -8.75 -4.69
C TYR A 133 3.40 -9.04 -5.28
N GLU A 134 4.29 -9.58 -4.45
CA GLU A 134 5.70 -9.70 -4.79
C GLU A 134 6.29 -8.34 -5.27
N ASP A 135 6.92 -8.31 -6.44
CA ASP A 135 7.48 -7.13 -7.11
C ASP A 135 6.44 -6.33 -7.93
N ALA A 136 5.17 -6.77 -7.95
CA ALA A 136 4.09 -6.14 -8.69
C ALA A 136 3.23 -5.25 -7.78
N ILE A 137 2.63 -4.23 -8.38
CA ILE A 137 1.53 -3.47 -7.78
C ILE A 137 0.30 -3.60 -8.66
N PHE A 138 -0.83 -3.89 -8.02
CA PHE A 138 -2.14 -3.80 -8.61
C PHE A 138 -2.76 -2.47 -8.20
N LEU A 139 -3.22 -1.70 -9.18
CA LEU A 139 -3.82 -0.39 -8.97
C LEU A 139 -5.27 -0.42 -9.44
N LEU A 140 -6.19 -0.05 -8.56
CA LEU A 140 -7.60 0.06 -8.88
C LEU A 140 -7.95 1.53 -9.10
N LEU A 141 -8.30 1.88 -10.33
CA LEU A 141 -8.63 3.24 -10.72
C LEU A 141 -10.12 3.37 -11.05
N ALA A 142 -10.73 4.50 -10.69
CA ALA A 142 -12.14 4.75 -10.97
C ALA A 142 -12.43 6.23 -11.29
N GLU A 143 -13.43 6.46 -12.13
CA GLU A 143 -13.96 7.79 -12.42
C GLU A 143 -14.79 8.28 -11.23
N MET A 144 -14.20 9.02 -10.29
CA MET A 144 -14.89 9.40 -9.07
C MET A 144 -15.68 10.71 -9.16
N ASN A 145 -15.62 11.42 -10.29
CA ASN A 145 -16.38 12.65 -10.50
C ASN A 145 -17.82 12.32 -10.95
N PRO A 146 -18.87 12.72 -10.19
CA PRO A 146 -20.26 12.41 -10.52
C PRO A 146 -20.72 12.85 -11.92
N LEU A 147 -20.29 14.02 -12.38
CA LEU A 147 -20.67 14.55 -13.70
C LEU A 147 -20.00 13.77 -14.82
N SER A 148 -18.71 13.47 -14.68
CA SER A 148 -17.98 12.62 -15.64
C SER A 148 -18.59 11.22 -15.71
N ARG A 149 -18.99 10.64 -14.57
CA ARG A 149 -19.70 9.35 -14.55
C ARG A 149 -21.04 9.43 -15.27
N ALA A 150 -21.85 10.46 -15.02
CA ALA A 150 -23.13 10.64 -15.68
C ALA A 150 -22.95 10.75 -17.20
N SER A 151 -21.96 11.51 -17.65
CA SER A 151 -21.61 11.63 -19.07
C SER A 151 -21.16 10.30 -19.69
N ARG A 152 -20.27 9.55 -19.01
CA ARG A 152 -19.84 8.22 -19.48
C ARG A 152 -20.99 7.21 -19.51
N ASN A 153 -21.85 7.23 -18.49
CA ASN A 153 -23.03 6.38 -18.44
C ASN A 153 -23.98 6.70 -19.59
N PHE A 154 -24.26 7.99 -19.83
CA PHE A 154 -25.09 8.43 -20.94
C PHE A 154 -24.51 8.01 -22.30
N HIS A 155 -23.19 8.14 -22.48
CA HIS A 155 -22.50 7.68 -23.68
C HIS A 155 -22.60 6.15 -23.86
N ASN A 156 -22.64 5.39 -22.77
CA ASN A 156 -22.73 3.93 -22.79
C ASN A 156 -24.19 3.43 -22.85
N LEU A 157 -25.19 4.31 -22.83
CA LEU A 157 -26.59 3.92 -23.00
C LEU A 157 -26.81 3.50 -24.46
N LYS A 158 -27.42 2.33 -24.64
CA LYS A 158 -27.95 1.92 -25.93
C LYS A 158 -29.30 2.58 -26.14
N PHE A 159 -29.39 3.50 -27.09
CA PHE A 159 -30.67 4.07 -27.50
C PHE A 159 -31.38 3.16 -28.53
N PRO A 160 -32.72 3.06 -28.52
CA PRO A 160 -33.47 2.15 -29.39
C PRO A 160 -33.20 2.29 -30.89
N TRP A 161 -32.78 3.48 -31.33
CA TRP A 161 -32.54 3.83 -32.74
C TRP A 161 -31.07 3.75 -33.17
N GLN A 162 -30.16 3.31 -32.29
CA GLN A 162 -28.73 3.18 -32.60
C GLN A 162 -28.35 1.72 -32.85
N GLU A 163 -27.45 1.51 -33.81
CA GLU A 163 -26.73 0.24 -33.93
C GLU A 163 -25.97 -0.07 -32.63
N ASP A 164 -25.72 -1.35 -32.36
CA ASP A 164 -25.03 -1.77 -31.16
C ASP A 164 -23.67 -1.05 -31.02
N ILE A 165 -23.50 -0.34 -29.90
CA ILE A 165 -22.19 0.20 -29.53
C ILE A 165 -21.28 -1.01 -29.33
N THR A 166 -20.30 -1.17 -30.22
CA THR A 166 -19.30 -2.23 -30.08
C THR A 166 -18.64 -2.12 -28.71
N THR A 167 -18.34 -3.24 -28.07
CA THR A 167 -17.73 -3.28 -26.72
C THR A 167 -16.43 -2.47 -26.63
N THR A 168 -15.76 -2.26 -27.76
CA THR A 168 -14.56 -1.44 -27.92
C THR A 168 -14.82 0.07 -27.77
N ASN A 169 -16.04 0.54 -28.03
CA ASN A 169 -16.42 1.96 -28.00
C ASN A 169 -16.98 2.43 -26.64
N LEU A 170 -17.18 1.50 -25.69
CA LEU A 170 -17.64 1.85 -24.35
C LEU A 170 -16.57 2.65 -23.61
N LYS A 171 -16.99 3.73 -22.94
CA LYS A 171 -16.12 4.51 -22.06
C LYS A 171 -16.08 3.83 -20.69
N PRO A 172 -14.95 3.23 -20.29
CA PRO A 172 -14.85 2.51 -19.02
C PRO A 172 -15.01 3.48 -17.83
N LEU A 173 -15.59 3.01 -16.74
CA LEU A 173 -15.69 3.74 -15.47
C LEU A 173 -14.51 3.47 -14.54
N GLY A 174 -13.64 2.53 -14.87
CA GLY A 174 -12.43 2.27 -14.12
C GLY A 174 -11.57 1.17 -14.73
N TYR A 175 -10.43 0.94 -14.07
CA TYR A 175 -9.41 0.00 -14.50
C TYR A 175 -8.82 -0.76 -13.30
N LEU A 176 -8.38 -1.99 -13.56
CA LEU A 176 -7.38 -2.67 -12.74
C LEU A 176 -6.11 -2.76 -13.58
N ASP A 177 -5.08 -2.06 -13.13
CA ASP A 177 -3.77 -2.05 -13.77
C ASP A 177 -2.79 -2.91 -12.98
N CYS A 178 -1.97 -3.67 -13.68
CA CYS A 178 -0.80 -4.34 -13.10
C CYS A 178 0.47 -3.64 -13.58
N PHE A 179 1.31 -3.25 -12.64
CA PHE A 179 2.64 -2.72 -12.91
C PHE A 179 3.71 -3.60 -12.28
N ILE A 180 4.81 -3.81 -13.00
CA ILE A 180 6.06 -4.35 -12.46
C ILE A 180 7.12 -3.29 -12.68
N GLY A 181 7.55 -2.67 -11.60
CA GLY A 181 8.29 -1.43 -11.67
C GLY A 181 7.60 -0.32 -12.47
N PRO A 182 8.29 0.43 -13.33
CA PRO A 182 7.67 1.52 -14.08
C PRO A 182 6.75 1.03 -15.21
N GLN A 183 6.86 -0.25 -15.61
CA GLN A 183 6.17 -0.80 -16.77
C GLN A 183 4.76 -1.27 -16.42
N MET A 184 3.76 -0.82 -17.19
CA MET A 184 2.41 -1.40 -17.17
C MET A 184 2.45 -2.73 -17.93
N ILE A 185 2.04 -3.80 -17.25
CA ILE A 185 2.08 -5.16 -17.80
C ILE A 185 0.76 -5.49 -18.49
N TRP A 186 -0.36 -5.21 -17.82
CA TRP A 186 -1.69 -5.39 -18.37
C TRP A 186 -2.69 -4.46 -17.69
N ARG A 187 -3.86 -4.33 -18.32
CA ARG A 187 -4.99 -3.53 -17.85
C ARG A 187 -6.29 -4.26 -18.12
N LYS A 188 -7.13 -4.39 -17.09
CA LYS A 188 -8.54 -4.80 -17.21
C LYS A 188 -9.43 -3.56 -17.12
N LYS A 189 -10.35 -3.41 -18.07
CA LYS A 189 -11.34 -2.32 -18.10
C LYS A 189 -12.63 -2.74 -17.42
N TYR A 190 -13.29 -1.81 -16.73
CA TYR A 190 -14.61 -2.01 -16.13
C TYR A 190 -15.60 -0.95 -16.60
N ASN A 191 -16.80 -1.39 -16.96
CA ASN A 191 -17.92 -0.51 -17.34
C ASN A 191 -18.77 -0.08 -16.13
N SER A 192 -18.63 -0.78 -15.00
CA SER A 192 -19.09 -0.35 -13.68
C SER A 192 -17.89 0.14 -12.87
N GLN A 193 -18.11 1.01 -11.86
CA GLN A 193 -16.97 1.51 -11.10
C GLN A 193 -16.36 0.38 -10.27
N PRO A 194 -15.04 0.18 -10.29
CA PRO A 194 -14.37 -0.67 -9.32
C PRO A 194 -14.22 0.06 -7.98
N ILE A 195 -14.50 -0.63 -6.88
CA ILE A 195 -14.72 -0.02 -5.56
C ILE A 195 -13.70 -0.47 -4.52
N CYS A 196 -13.40 -1.75 -4.49
CA CYS A 196 -12.43 -2.37 -3.58
C CYS A 196 -11.79 -3.60 -4.24
N MET A 197 -10.62 -3.98 -3.74
CA MET A 197 -9.87 -5.13 -4.25
C MET A 197 -9.33 -5.98 -3.11
N SER A 198 -9.31 -7.30 -3.31
CA SER A 198 -8.56 -8.26 -2.49
C SER A 198 -7.63 -9.07 -3.39
N VAL A 199 -6.39 -9.27 -2.94
CA VAL A 199 -5.35 -10.01 -3.68
C VAL A 199 -4.74 -11.01 -2.72
N ILE A 200 -4.92 -12.29 -2.99
CA ILE A 200 -4.41 -13.40 -2.19
C ILE A 200 -4.01 -14.53 -3.13
N ASN A 201 -2.77 -15.01 -2.97
CA ASN A 201 -2.18 -16.01 -3.85
C ASN A 201 -2.34 -15.58 -5.33
N ASN A 202 -2.81 -16.49 -6.18
CA ASN A 202 -3.02 -16.25 -7.61
C ASN A 202 -4.38 -15.64 -7.97
N ASN A 203 -5.10 -15.06 -6.99
CA ASN A 203 -6.45 -14.53 -7.18
C ASN A 203 -6.50 -13.03 -6.91
N ILE A 204 -7.19 -12.31 -7.78
CA ILE A 204 -7.58 -10.91 -7.57
C ILE A 204 -9.10 -10.84 -7.63
N LEU A 205 -9.71 -10.33 -6.56
CA LEU A 205 -11.13 -9.99 -6.54
C LEU A 205 -11.29 -8.48 -6.67
N VAL A 206 -12.21 -8.05 -7.52
CA VAL A 206 -12.61 -6.65 -7.65
C VAL A 206 -14.12 -6.52 -7.47
N GLY A 207 -14.52 -5.72 -6.48
CA GLY A 207 -15.92 -5.44 -6.20
C GLY A 207 -16.38 -4.20 -6.95
N LEU A 208 -17.52 -4.30 -7.64
CA LEU A 208 -18.04 -3.23 -8.49
C LEU A 208 -19.24 -2.50 -7.86
N ASP A 209 -19.55 -1.33 -8.41
CA ASP A 209 -20.64 -0.44 -7.95
C ASP A 209 -22.04 -1.06 -8.12
N ASN A 210 -22.18 -2.02 -9.01
CA ASN A 210 -23.43 -2.70 -9.37
C ASN A 210 -23.59 -4.07 -8.69
N GLY A 211 -22.73 -4.41 -7.72
CA GLY A 211 -22.82 -5.66 -6.97
C GLY A 211 -22.20 -6.89 -7.63
N ILE A 212 -21.57 -6.71 -8.80
CA ILE A 212 -20.74 -7.74 -9.43
C ILE A 212 -19.39 -7.81 -8.72
N ILE A 213 -18.88 -9.02 -8.55
CA ILE A 213 -17.50 -9.30 -8.18
C ILE A 213 -16.80 -9.89 -9.41
N ASN A 214 -15.74 -9.24 -9.88
CA ASN A 214 -14.87 -9.80 -10.89
C ASN A 214 -13.73 -10.55 -10.22
N HIS A 215 -13.57 -11.83 -10.56
CA HIS A 215 -12.53 -12.71 -10.07
C HIS A 215 -11.55 -12.99 -11.20
N LEU A 216 -10.33 -12.51 -11.03
CA LEU A 216 -9.23 -12.71 -11.94
C LEU A 216 -8.27 -13.75 -11.36
N GLN A 217 -7.86 -14.70 -12.20
CA GLN A 217 -6.83 -15.67 -11.86
C GLN A 217 -5.62 -15.48 -12.76
N PHE A 218 -4.43 -15.55 -12.19
CA PHE A 218 -3.19 -15.40 -12.94
C PHE A 218 -2.26 -16.60 -12.75
N LYS A 219 -1.62 -17.06 -13.83
CA LYS A 219 -0.60 -18.13 -13.77
C LYS A 219 0.70 -17.58 -13.20
N SER A 220 0.99 -16.35 -13.58
CA SER A 220 2.07 -15.50 -13.09
C SER A 220 1.60 -14.07 -13.23
N LYS A 221 2.22 -13.14 -12.51
CA LYS A 221 1.96 -11.69 -12.59
C LYS A 221 1.89 -11.12 -14.02
N LYS A 222 2.56 -11.76 -14.99
CA LYS A 222 2.56 -11.34 -16.41
C LYS A 222 1.41 -11.90 -17.25
N HIS A 223 0.75 -12.96 -16.79
CA HIS A 223 -0.22 -13.72 -17.57
C HIS A 223 -1.52 -13.91 -16.80
N LEU A 224 -2.52 -13.10 -17.15
CA LEU A 224 -3.90 -13.29 -16.75
C LEU A 224 -4.44 -14.55 -17.45
N LEU A 225 -5.00 -15.48 -16.69
CA LEU A 225 -5.60 -16.72 -17.21
C LEU A 225 -7.09 -16.53 -17.48
N GLU A 226 -7.82 -16.13 -16.44
CA GLU A 226 -9.27 -16.14 -16.44
C GLU A 226 -9.83 -14.89 -15.77
N SER A 227 -11.04 -14.51 -16.18
CA SER A 227 -11.82 -13.42 -15.61
C SER A 227 -13.28 -13.87 -15.54
N ASN A 228 -13.71 -14.23 -14.33
CA ASN A 228 -15.08 -14.66 -14.04
C ASN A 228 -15.85 -13.52 -13.36
N GLU A 229 -17.14 -13.40 -13.64
CA GLU A 229 -18.01 -12.41 -13.01
C GLU A 229 -19.11 -13.10 -12.21
N TYR A 230 -19.29 -12.67 -10.96
CA TYR A 230 -20.29 -13.20 -10.06
C TYR A 230 -21.23 -12.07 -9.60
N GLN A 231 -22.49 -12.12 -9.99
CA GLN A 231 -23.53 -11.23 -9.48
C GLN A 231 -23.95 -11.69 -8.08
N GLN A 232 -23.24 -11.25 -7.04
CA GLN A 232 -23.55 -11.63 -5.66
C GLN A 232 -24.50 -10.66 -4.96
N HIS A 233 -24.45 -9.39 -5.33
CA HIS A 233 -25.16 -8.30 -4.64
C HIS A 233 -25.96 -7.43 -5.61
N ASN A 234 -26.90 -6.64 -5.08
CA ASN A 234 -27.73 -5.73 -5.87
C ASN A 234 -27.30 -4.25 -5.76
N ALA A 235 -26.21 -4.00 -5.04
CA ALA A 235 -25.63 -2.68 -4.85
C ALA A 235 -24.11 -2.77 -4.70
N ARG A 236 -23.48 -1.60 -4.58
CA ARG A 236 -22.03 -1.43 -4.43
C ARG A 236 -21.42 -2.40 -3.42
N ILE A 237 -20.44 -3.17 -3.89
CA ILE A 237 -19.57 -3.97 -3.03
C ILE A 237 -18.64 -3.05 -2.23
N MET A 238 -18.67 -3.17 -0.92
CA MET A 238 -17.94 -2.31 0.02
C MET A 238 -16.73 -2.99 0.66
N GLY A 239 -16.71 -4.32 0.71
CA GLY A 239 -15.58 -5.11 1.20
C GLY A 239 -15.57 -6.51 0.61
N LEU A 240 -14.36 -7.04 0.39
CA LEU A 240 -14.13 -8.35 -0.19
C LEU A 240 -12.93 -9.03 0.47
N GLN A 241 -13.03 -10.33 0.67
CA GLN A 241 -11.92 -11.21 1.03
C GLN A 241 -12.07 -12.56 0.32
N ILE A 242 -10.94 -13.22 0.06
CA ILE A 242 -10.93 -14.58 -0.46
C ILE A 242 -10.12 -15.45 0.51
N TYR A 243 -10.66 -16.60 0.88
CA TYR A 243 -9.94 -17.58 1.69
C TYR A 243 -10.33 -18.99 1.24
N GLY A 244 -9.34 -19.81 0.94
CA GLY A 244 -9.57 -21.11 0.28
C GLY A 244 -10.39 -20.93 -1.00
N ASP A 245 -11.49 -21.68 -1.10
CA ASP A 245 -12.43 -21.61 -2.23
C ASP A 245 -13.61 -20.65 -1.97
N ASN A 246 -13.54 -19.78 -0.96
CA ASN A 246 -14.66 -18.95 -0.54
C ASN A 246 -14.40 -17.46 -0.77
N ILE A 247 -15.38 -16.77 -1.34
CA ILE A 247 -15.43 -15.31 -1.48
C ILE A 247 -16.36 -14.76 -0.41
N TYR A 248 -15.83 -13.91 0.45
CA TYR A 248 -16.56 -13.18 1.48
C TYR A 248 -16.80 -11.76 0.99
N SER A 249 -18.04 -11.29 1.04
CA SER A 249 -18.45 -10.02 0.45
C SER A 249 -19.46 -9.28 1.32
N VAL A 250 -19.32 -7.94 1.37
CA VAL A 250 -20.28 -7.05 2.03
C VAL A 250 -20.64 -5.88 1.13
N SER A 251 -21.88 -5.41 1.21
CA SER A 251 -22.41 -4.45 0.25
C SER A 251 -23.35 -3.42 0.88
N LYS A 252 -23.58 -2.35 0.11
CA LYS A 252 -24.62 -1.35 0.39
C LYS A 252 -26.04 -1.91 0.33
N ASP A 253 -26.26 -3.10 -0.23
CA ASP A 253 -27.55 -3.79 -0.16
C ASP A 253 -27.82 -4.42 1.21
N GLN A 254 -27.00 -4.09 2.22
CA GLN A 254 -27.14 -4.51 3.62
C GLN A 254 -26.87 -6.00 3.83
N ARG A 255 -26.24 -6.67 2.85
CA ARG A 255 -26.01 -8.11 2.89
C ARG A 255 -24.53 -8.44 3.08
N TYR A 256 -24.27 -9.43 3.93
CA TYR A 256 -23.02 -10.17 4.02
C TYR A 256 -23.23 -11.51 3.35
N LYS A 257 -22.38 -11.85 2.38
CA LYS A 257 -22.49 -13.10 1.63
C LYS A 257 -21.17 -13.84 1.61
N VAL A 258 -21.28 -15.17 1.55
CA VAL A 258 -20.15 -16.06 1.28
C VAL A 258 -20.54 -17.02 0.17
N MET A 259 -19.73 -17.01 -0.89
CA MET A 259 -19.91 -17.85 -2.07
C MET A 259 -18.75 -18.82 -2.20
N ASN A 260 -19.04 -20.08 -2.50
CA ASN A 260 -18.00 -21.04 -2.87
C ASN A 260 -17.70 -20.93 -4.38
N ILE A 261 -16.44 -20.75 -4.73
CA ILE A 261 -15.98 -20.53 -6.12
C ILE A 261 -16.20 -21.78 -6.98
N LYS A 262 -15.90 -22.98 -6.44
CA LYS A 262 -16.00 -24.23 -7.19
C LYS A 262 -17.44 -24.63 -7.44
N LYS A 263 -18.29 -24.53 -6.42
CA LYS A 263 -19.72 -24.85 -6.49
C LYS A 263 -20.55 -23.74 -7.14
N LYS A 264 -20.02 -22.51 -7.21
CA LYS A 264 -20.70 -21.30 -7.72
C LYS A 264 -22.02 -21.00 -7.00
N ASP A 265 -22.10 -21.35 -5.72
CA ASP A 265 -23.28 -21.15 -4.88
C ASP A 265 -22.97 -20.23 -3.70
N ILE A 266 -23.99 -19.48 -3.30
CA ILE A 266 -23.96 -18.63 -2.10
C ILE A 266 -24.55 -19.46 -0.97
N PHE A 267 -23.75 -19.81 0.03
CA PHE A 267 -24.17 -20.65 1.16
C PHE A 267 -24.32 -19.85 2.46
N ILE A 268 -23.87 -18.60 2.49
CA ILE A 268 -24.16 -17.64 3.56
C ILE A 268 -24.75 -16.39 2.91
N ASP A 269 -25.93 -15.96 3.38
CA ASP A 269 -26.58 -14.72 2.98
C ASP A 269 -27.32 -14.11 4.18
N ILE A 270 -26.69 -13.11 4.82
CA ILE A 270 -27.18 -12.49 6.06
C ILE A 270 -27.53 -11.02 5.81
N HIS A 271 -28.77 -10.66 6.10
CA HIS A 271 -29.28 -9.30 6.01
C HIS A 271 -29.06 -8.52 7.31
N HIS A 272 -28.65 -7.26 7.19
CA HIS A 272 -28.40 -6.34 8.31
C HIS A 272 -29.31 -5.10 8.21
N LYS A 273 -29.41 -4.32 9.28
CA LYS A 273 -30.26 -3.10 9.31
C LYS A 273 -29.66 -1.92 8.52
N ASN A 274 -28.34 -1.86 8.43
CA ASN A 274 -27.62 -0.76 7.81
C ASN A 274 -26.76 -1.26 6.65
N GLU A 275 -26.40 -0.33 5.76
CA GLU A 275 -25.41 -0.58 4.70
C GLU A 275 -24.09 -1.06 5.33
N LEU A 276 -23.53 -2.16 4.84
CA LEU A 276 -22.23 -2.65 5.29
C LEU A 276 -21.11 -1.93 4.54
N THR A 277 -20.01 -1.63 5.22
CA THR A 277 -19.03 -0.64 4.75
C THR A 277 -17.59 -1.14 4.65
N CYS A 278 -17.24 -2.18 5.41
CA CYS A 278 -15.91 -2.79 5.41
C CYS A 278 -15.96 -4.23 5.95
N LEU A 279 -14.99 -5.05 5.53
CA LEU A 279 -14.86 -6.47 5.88
C LEU A 279 -13.38 -6.82 6.05
N LYS A 280 -13.04 -7.55 7.11
CA LYS A 280 -11.76 -8.25 7.30
C LYS A 280 -12.01 -9.67 7.76
N TYR A 281 -11.29 -10.63 7.20
CA TYR A 281 -11.35 -12.02 7.61
C TYR A 281 -10.09 -12.37 8.39
N ASN A 282 -10.25 -13.00 9.55
CA ASN A 282 -9.15 -13.53 10.34
C ASN A 282 -9.05 -15.04 10.13
N GLU A 283 -8.09 -15.43 9.30
CA GLU A 283 -7.82 -16.84 8.96
C GLU A 283 -7.47 -17.70 10.18
N ALA A 284 -6.75 -17.14 11.17
CA ALA A 284 -6.29 -17.90 12.33
C ALA A 284 -7.44 -18.37 13.24
N ASN A 285 -8.51 -17.58 13.29
CA ASN A 285 -9.64 -17.80 14.18
C ASN A 285 -10.95 -18.10 13.42
N ASP A 286 -10.88 -18.21 12.09
CA ASP A 286 -12.02 -18.39 11.18
C ASP A 286 -13.21 -17.47 11.49
N TYR A 287 -12.98 -16.16 11.51
CA TYR A 287 -14.08 -15.19 11.64
C TYR A 287 -13.95 -13.99 10.72
N SER A 288 -15.10 -13.48 10.28
CA SER A 288 -15.27 -12.23 9.55
C SER A 288 -15.64 -11.12 10.51
N ILE A 289 -14.91 -10.00 10.47
CA ILE A 289 -15.28 -8.74 11.13
C ILE A 289 -15.83 -7.77 10.10
N ILE A 290 -17.00 -7.23 10.37
CA ILE A 290 -17.76 -6.38 9.47
C ILE A 290 -18.12 -5.09 10.20
N GLY A 291 -17.90 -3.95 9.56
CA GLY A 291 -18.41 -2.65 10.01
C GLY A 291 -19.59 -2.20 9.16
N ASP A 292 -20.50 -1.43 9.76
CA ASP A 292 -21.65 -0.87 9.06
C ASP A 292 -21.71 0.67 9.12
N ARG A 293 -22.71 1.22 8.43
CA ARG A 293 -22.95 2.66 8.38
C ARG A 293 -23.57 3.23 9.67
N GLY A 294 -24.22 2.41 10.48
CA GLY A 294 -24.82 2.79 11.76
C GLY A 294 -23.82 2.87 12.91
N GLY A 295 -22.61 2.35 12.73
CA GLY A 295 -21.59 2.30 13.78
C GLY A 295 -21.52 0.96 14.50
N ILE A 296 -22.10 -0.09 13.94
CA ILE A 296 -22.08 -1.44 14.52
C ILE A 296 -20.94 -2.25 13.89
N ILE A 297 -20.19 -2.96 14.74
CA ILE A 297 -19.24 -4.00 14.33
C ILE A 297 -19.87 -5.36 14.62
N TYR A 298 -19.86 -6.23 13.61
CA TYR A 298 -20.27 -7.62 13.72
C TYR A 298 -19.05 -8.53 13.58
N ALA A 299 -19.05 -9.65 14.30
CA ALA A 299 -18.18 -10.77 13.98
C ALA A 299 -18.99 -12.04 13.74
N TYR A 300 -18.63 -12.76 12.68
CA TYR A 300 -19.24 -14.02 12.31
C TYR A 300 -18.18 -15.12 12.21
N ASN A 301 -18.44 -16.27 12.80
CA ASN A 301 -17.81 -17.52 12.39
C ASN A 301 -18.77 -18.19 11.42
N GLN A 302 -18.42 -18.25 10.14
CA GLN A 302 -19.32 -18.70 9.07
C GLN A 302 -20.66 -17.93 9.10
N ALA A 303 -21.78 -18.62 9.37
CA ALA A 303 -23.11 -18.03 9.51
C ALA A 303 -23.46 -17.63 10.95
N SER A 304 -22.69 -18.09 11.94
CA SER A 304 -22.96 -17.86 13.36
C SER A 304 -22.43 -16.51 13.80
N LEU A 305 -23.33 -15.65 14.30
CA LEU A 305 -22.96 -14.38 14.92
C LEU A 305 -22.23 -14.65 16.23
N ILE A 306 -20.98 -14.21 16.32
CA ILE A 306 -20.18 -14.26 17.55
C ILE A 306 -20.57 -13.07 18.44
N PHE A 307 -20.54 -11.86 17.89
CA PHE A 307 -20.97 -10.66 18.59
C PHE A 307 -21.43 -9.55 17.64
N SER A 308 -22.17 -8.60 18.20
CA SER A 308 -22.54 -7.33 17.59
C SER A 308 -22.33 -6.20 18.59
N LEU A 309 -21.59 -5.16 18.23
CA LEU A 309 -21.25 -4.05 19.12
C LEU A 309 -21.55 -2.70 18.47
N ASP A 310 -22.43 -1.91 19.08
CA ASP A 310 -22.61 -0.50 18.73
C ASP A 310 -21.46 0.33 19.32
N THR A 311 -20.61 0.82 18.44
CA THR A 311 -19.40 1.57 18.79
C THR A 311 -19.60 3.08 18.89
N LYS A 312 -20.79 3.58 18.49
CA LYS A 312 -21.07 5.01 18.28
C LYS A 312 -20.20 5.69 17.21
N LEU A 313 -19.33 4.95 16.50
CA LEU A 313 -18.61 5.44 15.33
C LEU A 313 -19.58 5.55 14.13
N GLN A 314 -20.33 6.65 14.05
CA GLN A 314 -21.23 6.87 12.92
C GLN A 314 -20.47 6.73 11.59
N PHE A 315 -20.96 5.81 10.75
CA PHE A 315 -20.33 5.38 9.51
C PHE A 315 -18.91 4.83 9.73
N ILE A 316 -18.80 3.59 10.22
CA ILE A 316 -17.51 2.88 10.26
C ILE A 316 -17.01 2.77 8.84
N ARG A 317 -15.81 3.27 8.58
CA ARG A 317 -15.34 3.45 7.21
C ARG A 317 -14.20 2.54 6.82
N ASP A 318 -13.39 2.17 7.80
CA ASP A 318 -12.35 1.16 7.67
C ASP A 318 -12.10 0.54 9.05
N LEU A 319 -11.55 -0.67 9.05
CA LEU A 319 -11.13 -1.38 10.25
C LEU A 319 -9.93 -2.26 9.97
N ILE A 320 -9.10 -2.49 10.97
CA ILE A 320 -7.94 -3.39 10.91
C ILE A 320 -7.93 -4.32 12.12
N ILE A 321 -7.35 -5.51 11.94
CA ILE A 321 -7.17 -6.52 12.98
C ILE A 321 -5.69 -6.54 13.36
N GLN A 322 -5.37 -6.16 14.58
CA GLN A 322 -4.05 -6.29 15.17
C GLN A 322 -3.91 -7.67 15.80
N LYS A 323 -3.50 -8.65 14.99
CA LYS A 323 -3.38 -10.06 15.41
C LYS A 323 -2.49 -10.25 16.64
N SER A 324 -1.34 -9.55 16.71
CA SER A 324 -0.38 -9.68 17.81
C SER A 324 -0.92 -9.27 19.18
N LYS A 325 -1.92 -8.39 19.22
CA LYS A 325 -2.56 -7.92 20.45
C LYS A 325 -4.00 -8.41 20.60
N ASN A 326 -4.49 -9.18 19.63
CA ASN A 326 -5.89 -9.56 19.49
C ASN A 326 -6.87 -8.37 19.51
N ASN A 327 -6.52 -7.27 18.85
CA ASN A 327 -7.33 -6.04 18.88
C ASN A 327 -7.90 -5.69 17.50
N ILE A 328 -8.97 -4.91 17.49
CA ILE A 328 -9.58 -4.30 16.32
C ILE A 328 -9.41 -2.79 16.44
N ILE A 329 -8.98 -2.13 15.39
CA ILE A 329 -9.01 -0.66 15.32
C ILE A 329 -10.00 -0.27 14.23
N ALA A 330 -10.99 0.54 14.57
CA ALA A 330 -12.03 1.00 13.64
C ALA A 330 -12.11 2.52 13.63
N ILE A 331 -12.45 3.08 12.47
CA ILE A 331 -12.58 4.54 12.28
C ILE A 331 -13.99 4.94 11.87
N GLY A 332 -14.54 5.95 12.54
CA GLY A 332 -15.83 6.57 12.20
C GLY A 332 -15.63 7.73 11.24
N PHE A 333 -16.22 7.64 10.05
CA PHE A 333 -16.11 8.70 9.05
C PHE A 333 -16.81 9.98 9.49
N GLN A 334 -17.99 9.92 10.10
CA GLN A 334 -18.71 11.14 10.48
C GLN A 334 -18.21 11.72 11.79
N THR A 335 -17.80 10.88 12.74
CA THR A 335 -17.31 11.32 14.05
C THR A 335 -15.85 11.76 14.04
N GLY A 336 -15.04 11.26 13.09
CA GLY A 336 -13.58 11.40 13.14
C GLY A 336 -12.94 10.62 14.28
N GLN A 337 -13.71 9.85 15.04
CA GLN A 337 -13.17 9.05 16.14
C GLN A 337 -12.59 7.75 15.60
N ALA A 338 -11.50 7.32 16.23
CA ALA A 338 -11.02 5.94 16.11
C ALA A 338 -11.17 5.26 17.46
N ILE A 339 -11.51 3.97 17.46
CA ILE A 339 -11.54 3.14 18.67
C ILE A 339 -10.58 1.97 18.52
N VAL A 340 -10.02 1.54 19.64
CA VAL A 340 -9.34 0.25 19.76
C VAL A 340 -10.23 -0.66 20.62
N LEU A 341 -10.53 -1.85 20.14
CA LEU A 341 -11.34 -2.87 20.81
C LEU A 341 -10.49 -4.12 21.02
N ASN A 342 -10.44 -4.63 22.25
CA ASN A 342 -9.78 -5.92 22.51
C ASN A 342 -10.75 -7.07 22.22
N ILE A 343 -10.23 -8.13 21.63
CA ILE A 343 -10.91 -9.42 21.49
C ILE A 343 -10.33 -10.33 22.58
N LEU A 344 -11.16 -10.88 23.45
CA LEU A 344 -10.79 -11.93 24.40
C LEU A 344 -11.75 -13.10 24.16
N ASP A 345 -11.25 -14.34 24.12
CA ASP A 345 -12.03 -15.60 24.11
C ASP A 345 -13.46 -15.57 23.53
N LYS A 346 -13.63 -15.11 22.28
CA LYS A 346 -14.92 -14.92 21.57
C LYS A 346 -15.94 -13.98 22.26
N GLU A 347 -15.76 -13.65 23.53
CA GLU A 347 -16.48 -12.61 24.26
C GLU A 347 -15.66 -11.33 24.21
N ILE A 348 -16.05 -10.38 23.35
CA ILE A 348 -15.53 -9.02 23.46
C ILE A 348 -15.90 -8.49 24.84
N GLN A 349 -14.94 -8.53 25.76
CA GLN A 349 -15.02 -7.71 26.95
C GLN A 349 -14.90 -6.27 26.48
N LYS A 350 -15.97 -5.52 26.72
CA LYS A 350 -16.08 -4.09 26.52
C LYS A 350 -15.12 -3.37 27.49
N GLN A 351 -13.82 -3.54 27.32
CA GLN A 351 -12.80 -2.78 28.04
C GLN A 351 -12.31 -1.63 27.15
N GLU A 352 -12.08 -0.49 27.81
CA GLU A 352 -11.74 0.84 27.32
C GLU A 352 -11.56 0.95 25.80
N ALA A 353 -12.64 1.35 25.12
CA ALA A 353 -12.51 1.94 23.80
C ALA A 353 -11.60 3.16 23.92
N THR A 354 -10.34 2.99 23.55
CA THR A 354 -9.40 4.09 23.48
C THR A 354 -9.82 4.95 22.30
N GLN A 355 -10.46 6.07 22.61
CA GLN A 355 -10.94 7.02 21.63
C GLN A 355 -9.86 8.07 21.37
N PHE A 356 -9.51 8.23 20.11
CA PHE A 356 -8.76 9.39 19.68
C PHE A 356 -9.52 10.15 18.59
N LYS A 357 -9.53 11.47 18.72
CA LYS A 357 -10.28 12.40 17.87
C LYS A 357 -9.42 12.79 16.68
N ASN A 358 -9.75 12.27 15.51
CA ASN A 358 -9.19 12.73 14.24
C ASN A 358 -10.09 13.83 13.65
N LYS A 359 -9.66 14.37 12.51
CA LYS A 359 -10.54 15.15 11.65
C LYS A 359 -11.74 14.29 11.22
N ILE A 360 -12.91 14.92 11.21
CA ILE A 360 -14.10 14.35 10.59
C ILE A 360 -13.78 13.95 9.14
N LYS A 361 -14.55 13.02 8.61
CA LYS A 361 -14.35 12.42 7.28
C LYS A 361 -13.01 11.65 7.18
N SER A 362 -12.61 10.96 8.25
CA SER A 362 -11.52 9.98 8.25
C SER A 362 -11.90 8.73 7.44
N ARG A 363 -11.00 8.22 6.58
CA ARG A 363 -11.35 7.33 5.46
C ARG A 363 -10.68 5.98 5.42
N CYS A 364 -9.46 5.86 5.91
CA CYS A 364 -8.63 4.67 5.80
C CYS A 364 -7.61 4.66 6.93
N ILE A 365 -7.22 3.46 7.33
CA ILE A 365 -6.31 3.23 8.46
C ILE A 365 -5.22 2.21 8.11
N ALA A 366 -4.00 2.47 8.58
CA ALA A 366 -2.89 1.52 8.57
C ALA A 366 -2.19 1.53 9.93
N GLN A 367 -1.44 0.47 10.23
CA GLN A 367 -0.72 0.32 11.49
C GLN A 367 0.74 -0.03 11.25
N SER A 368 1.61 0.49 12.10
CA SER A 368 2.97 -0.01 12.32
C SER A 368 2.96 -0.95 13.51
N HIS A 369 3.38 -2.20 13.30
CA HIS A 369 3.53 -3.18 14.37
C HIS A 369 4.81 -2.95 15.17
N LEU A 370 5.86 -2.39 14.54
CA LEU A 370 7.14 -2.12 15.19
C LEU A 370 7.11 -0.85 16.04
N ARG A 371 6.40 0.18 15.60
CA ARG A 371 6.34 1.49 16.29
C ARG A 371 5.12 1.65 17.19
N ASP A 372 4.17 0.71 17.10
CA ASP A 372 2.87 0.81 17.75
C ASP A 372 2.14 2.11 17.40
N GLU A 373 2.25 2.49 16.11
CA GLU A 373 1.67 3.70 15.54
C GLU A 373 0.51 3.37 14.62
N VAL A 374 -0.45 4.29 14.52
CA VAL A 374 -1.56 4.19 13.58
C VAL A 374 -1.60 5.42 12.68
N TYR A 375 -1.81 5.18 11.39
CA TYR A 375 -1.85 6.19 10.33
C TYR A 375 -3.28 6.30 9.81
N ILE A 376 -3.91 7.46 9.99
CA ILE A 376 -5.30 7.70 9.58
C ILE A 376 -5.34 8.77 8.50
N GLY A 377 -5.83 8.39 7.32
CA GLY A 377 -6.01 9.28 6.18
C GLY A 377 -7.41 9.86 6.12
N ASN A 378 -7.54 11.13 5.73
CA ASN A 378 -8.83 11.81 5.69
C ASN A 378 -9.24 12.32 4.29
N GLN A 379 -10.42 12.92 4.23
CA GLN A 379 -11.02 13.49 3.02
C GLN A 379 -10.27 14.72 2.48
N GLU A 380 -9.44 15.39 3.29
CA GLU A 380 -8.72 16.62 2.93
C GLU A 380 -7.28 16.37 2.47
N GLY A 381 -6.86 15.10 2.43
CA GLY A 381 -5.51 14.74 1.99
C GLY A 381 -4.46 14.73 3.09
N PHE A 382 -4.87 14.83 4.36
CA PHE A 382 -3.97 14.70 5.51
C PHE A 382 -3.92 13.27 6.03
N VAL A 383 -2.76 12.92 6.58
CA VAL A 383 -2.55 11.74 7.41
C VAL A 383 -2.20 12.19 8.82
N THR A 384 -2.99 11.75 9.79
CA THR A 384 -2.67 11.91 11.23
C THR A 384 -2.00 10.64 11.73
N VAL A 385 -0.87 10.78 12.40
CA VAL A 385 -0.11 9.67 12.99
C VAL A 385 -0.31 9.67 14.50
N TRP A 386 -0.69 8.52 15.05
CA TRP A 386 -1.03 8.35 16.46
C TRP A 386 -0.11 7.35 17.14
N ASP A 387 0.23 7.64 18.39
CA ASP A 387 0.83 6.66 19.32
C ASP A 387 -0.33 5.93 19.99
N VAL A 388 -0.46 4.62 19.73
CA VAL A 388 -1.61 3.83 20.21
C VAL A 388 -1.58 3.67 21.73
N GLN A 389 -0.40 3.50 22.32
CA GLN A 389 -0.25 3.32 23.77
C GLN A 389 -0.53 4.62 24.51
N LYS A 390 0.08 5.71 24.05
CA LYS A 390 -0.04 7.02 24.69
C LYS A 390 -1.34 7.74 24.35
N LYS A 391 -2.09 7.27 23.34
CA LYS A 391 -3.37 7.83 22.91
C LYS A 391 -3.25 9.30 22.46
N ILE A 392 -2.09 9.70 21.95
CA ILE A 392 -1.81 11.08 21.53
C ILE A 392 -1.46 11.17 20.04
N PRO A 393 -1.83 12.28 19.37
CA PRO A 393 -1.36 12.52 18.02
C PRO A 393 0.15 12.82 18.08
N ILE A 394 0.91 12.18 17.22
CA ILE A 394 2.36 12.39 17.12
C ILE A 394 2.61 13.60 16.20
N TYR A 395 2.04 13.56 14.99
CA TYR A 395 2.05 14.65 14.02
C TYR A 395 0.95 14.46 12.97
N GLU A 396 0.70 15.52 12.20
CA GLU A 396 -0.15 15.49 11.01
C GLU A 396 0.66 15.94 9.78
N ILE A 397 0.44 15.30 8.63
CA ILE A 397 1.12 15.64 7.38
C ILE A 397 0.13 15.70 6.22
N LYS A 398 0.19 16.78 5.43
CA LYS A 398 -0.57 16.89 4.18
C LYS A 398 0.18 16.16 3.07
N LEU A 399 -0.35 15.01 2.64
CA LEU A 399 0.23 14.24 1.54
C LEU A 399 -0.49 14.49 0.23
N HIS A 400 -1.78 14.73 0.23
CA HIS A 400 -2.59 14.81 -0.98
C HIS A 400 -3.38 16.12 -1.08
N ASN A 401 -3.84 16.44 -2.29
CA ASN A 401 -4.72 17.59 -2.55
C ASN A 401 -6.20 17.17 -2.67
N GLY A 402 -6.51 15.92 -2.33
CA GLY A 402 -7.85 15.39 -2.34
C GLY A 402 -7.98 14.20 -1.38
N PRO A 403 -9.18 13.58 -1.33
CA PRO A 403 -9.46 12.50 -0.40
C PRO A 403 -8.51 11.32 -0.54
N ILE A 404 -7.86 10.95 0.57
CA ILE A 404 -7.07 9.71 0.64
C ILE A 404 -8.04 8.54 0.58
N THR A 405 -7.73 7.59 -0.31
CA THR A 405 -8.60 6.43 -0.58
C THR A 405 -8.08 5.16 0.06
N LYS A 406 -6.76 5.01 0.16
CA LYS A 406 -6.10 3.90 0.86
C LYS A 406 -4.73 4.33 1.39
N ILE A 407 -4.35 3.72 2.51
CA ILE A 407 -3.03 3.81 3.11
C ILE A 407 -2.52 2.40 3.36
N VAL A 408 -1.24 2.17 3.09
CA VAL A 408 -0.52 0.95 3.50
C VAL A 408 0.80 1.37 4.11
N TRP A 409 1.11 0.81 5.28
CA TRP A 409 2.39 1.00 5.96
C TRP A 409 3.24 -0.25 5.77
N ASN A 410 4.52 -0.05 5.46
CA ASN A 410 5.54 -1.09 5.43
C ASN A 410 6.53 -0.84 6.58
N ASP A 411 6.49 -1.71 7.59
CA ASP A 411 7.36 -1.65 8.77
C ASP A 411 8.84 -1.87 8.42
N GLU A 412 9.15 -2.80 7.50
CA GLU A 412 10.53 -3.14 7.15
C GLU A 412 11.24 -2.00 6.41
N GLU A 413 10.49 -1.30 5.54
CA GLU A 413 11.02 -0.21 4.73
C GLU A 413 10.83 1.17 5.38
N GLU A 414 10.02 1.26 6.45
CA GLU A 414 9.56 2.51 7.06
C GLU A 414 8.88 3.45 6.05
N VAL A 415 8.05 2.86 5.17
CA VAL A 415 7.40 3.54 4.05
C VAL A 415 5.89 3.54 4.22
N LEU A 416 5.30 4.72 4.00
CA LEU A 416 3.86 4.88 3.84
C LEU A 416 3.51 5.07 2.37
N TYR A 417 2.66 4.19 1.86
CA TYR A 417 2.05 4.31 0.54
C TYR A 417 0.65 4.89 0.68
N THR A 418 0.35 5.93 -0.07
CA THR A 418 -0.96 6.60 -0.01
C THR A 418 -1.51 6.83 -1.41
N SER A 419 -2.78 6.47 -1.63
CA SER A 419 -3.50 6.71 -2.87
C SER A 419 -4.63 7.70 -2.68
N SER A 420 -4.99 8.44 -3.73
CA SER A 420 -5.97 9.51 -3.61
C SER A 420 -6.84 9.70 -4.85
N LYS A 421 -7.99 10.36 -4.63
CA LYS A 421 -8.85 10.87 -5.70
C LYS A 421 -8.19 11.96 -6.53
N ASP A 422 -7.13 12.59 -6.04
CA ASP A 422 -6.30 13.53 -6.80
C ASP A 422 -5.47 12.86 -7.91
N LYS A 423 -5.72 11.55 -8.13
CA LYS A 423 -5.10 10.71 -9.16
C LYS A 423 -3.63 10.43 -8.89
N THR A 424 -3.15 10.62 -7.67
CA THR A 424 -1.76 10.32 -7.31
C THR A 424 -1.63 9.14 -6.37
N LEU A 425 -0.57 8.37 -6.57
CA LEU A 425 0.01 7.45 -5.60
C LEU A 425 1.30 8.09 -5.09
N LYS A 426 1.43 8.22 -3.77
CA LYS A 426 2.62 8.79 -3.12
C LYS A 426 3.32 7.77 -2.25
N ILE A 427 4.65 7.89 -2.24
CA ILE A 427 5.55 7.09 -1.42
C ILE A 427 6.23 8.04 -0.44
N THR A 428 5.94 7.87 0.85
CA THR A 428 6.50 8.72 1.90
C THR A 428 7.35 7.89 2.83
N TYR A 429 8.65 8.12 2.78
CA TYR A 429 9.60 7.54 3.71
C TYR A 429 9.54 8.27 5.05
N PHE A 430 9.50 7.52 6.15
CA PHE A 430 9.41 8.01 7.53
C PHE A 430 10.58 7.50 8.37
N ASN A 431 11.80 7.71 7.89
CA ASN A 431 13.00 7.44 8.68
C ASN A 431 13.03 8.25 9.99
N LYS A 432 13.87 7.82 10.94
CA LYS A 432 13.98 8.43 12.27
C LYS A 432 14.13 9.96 12.22
N ASN A 433 15.03 10.49 11.38
CA ASN A 433 15.31 11.92 11.28
C ASN A 433 14.11 12.72 10.76
N LYS A 434 13.47 12.24 9.68
CA LYS A 434 12.30 12.90 9.10
C LYS A 434 11.11 12.83 10.04
N ARG A 435 10.93 11.72 10.74
CA ARG A 435 9.93 11.58 11.80
C ARG A 435 10.16 12.59 12.92
N GLU A 436 11.37 12.69 13.44
CA GLU A 436 11.73 13.68 14.49
C GLU A 436 11.53 15.12 14.01
N THR A 437 11.90 15.42 12.77
CA THR A 437 11.66 16.73 12.14
C THR A 437 10.17 17.06 12.09
N LEU A 438 9.32 16.13 11.65
CA LEU A 438 7.87 16.33 11.60
C LEU A 438 7.27 16.51 12.99
N ILE A 439 7.76 15.80 14.00
CA ILE A 439 7.35 15.98 15.39
C ILE A 439 7.69 17.40 15.87
N GLN A 440 8.90 17.89 15.58
CA GLN A 440 9.31 19.24 15.96
C GLN A 440 8.45 20.32 15.29
N ILE A 441 8.25 20.21 13.97
CA ILE A 441 7.38 21.14 13.21
C ILE A 441 5.96 21.13 13.79
N TYR A 442 5.41 19.95 14.05
CA TYR A 442 4.06 19.82 14.58
C TYR A 442 3.92 20.42 15.98
N ARG A 443 4.89 20.20 16.88
CA ARG A 443 4.90 20.81 18.21
C ARG A 443 4.98 22.33 18.16
N GLN A 444 5.76 22.88 17.22
CA GLN A 444 5.89 24.33 17.03
C GLN A 444 4.60 24.97 16.46
N SER A 445 3.82 24.22 15.68
CA SER A 445 2.60 24.74 15.05
C SER A 445 1.42 25.00 16.02
N GLY A 446 1.50 24.57 17.28
CA GLY A 446 0.42 24.73 18.26
C GLY A 446 -0.83 23.86 18.02
N ILE A 447 -0.89 23.11 16.91
CA ILE A 447 -2.06 22.31 16.49
C ILE A 447 -2.46 21.23 17.52
N HIS A 448 -1.51 20.77 18.36
CA HIS A 448 -1.76 19.77 19.40
C HIS A 448 -2.82 20.21 20.44
N GLN A 449 -3.00 21.53 20.65
CA GLN A 449 -4.00 22.05 21.59
C GLN A 449 -5.45 21.88 21.09
N ASN A 450 -5.66 21.78 19.78
CA ASN A 450 -7.00 21.72 19.17
C ASN A 450 -7.55 20.29 18.97
N ILE A 451 -6.71 19.26 19.11
CA ILE A 451 -7.13 17.86 18.91
C ILE A 451 -7.60 17.20 20.22
N ASN A 452 -7.13 17.71 21.36
CA ASN A 452 -7.47 17.20 22.69
C ASN A 452 -8.71 17.88 23.32
N GLN A 453 -9.35 18.83 22.61
CA GLN A 453 -10.68 19.38 22.90
C GLN A 453 -11.67 18.80 21.88
#